data_AF-A0A6M0GEZ4-F1
#
_entry.id   AF-A0A6M0GEZ4-F1
#
_cell.length_a   1.000
_cell.length_b   1.000
_cell.length_c   1.000
_cell.angle_alpha   90.00
_cell.angle_beta   90.00
_cell.angle_gamma   90.00
#
_symmetry.space_group_name_H-M   'P 1'
#
loop_
_entity.id
_entity.type
_entity.pdbx_description
1 polymer ?
#
loop_
_entity_poly.entity_id
_entity_poly.type
_entity_poly.pdbx_seq_one_letter_code
_entity_poly.pdbx_strand_id
1 'polypeptide(L)'
;ADRLFEEGKKQFSNSQFGEALQLWQQALVIYREIGYRRGEADSLGSLGAAYERLAEYEQAIGFFEQSLAIAREIGYRQGETKSLGSLGLTYERLAKYERAIEFHEQSLAIFREIGARQREAGSLFNLGIAYRSLTKHEQAIDFFEQSLAISREIGDRQGEAVSLDNLGLAYGSLAEYKRAIEFHERSLAIFREIGHRQGEADSLDNLGIAYGSLAEHKQAIDFFEQSLAISREIGHRQGEAVSLDNLGIVMKDWQNMNKPLVYLSNL
;
A
#
# COMPACT_ATOMS: atom_id res chain seq x y z
N ALA A 1 14.05 4.05 31.51
CA ALA A 1 13.73 3.40 30.22
C ALA A 1 12.91 4.33 29.34
N ASP A 2 11.78 4.85 29.82
CA ASP A 2 10.83 5.67 29.04
C ASP A 2 11.50 6.85 28.31
N ARG A 3 12.36 7.61 28.99
CA ARG A 3 13.11 8.72 28.37
C ARG A 3 13.95 8.27 27.17
N LEU A 4 14.64 7.13 27.27
CA LEU A 4 15.44 6.58 26.18
C LEU A 4 14.53 6.13 25.03
N PHE A 5 13.39 5.52 25.37
CA PHE A 5 12.41 5.08 24.38
C PHE A 5 11.82 6.25 23.58
N GLU A 6 11.45 7.34 24.26
CA GLU A 6 10.94 8.56 23.64
C GLU A 6 12.01 9.24 22.77
N GLU A 7 13.26 9.35 23.24
CA GLU A 7 14.34 9.90 22.41
C GLU A 7 14.59 9.02 21.19
N GLY A 8 14.52 7.69 21.32
CA GLY A 8 14.62 6.78 20.18
C GLY A 8 13.55 7.03 19.12
N LYS A 9 12.30 7.30 19.53
CA LYS A 9 11.22 7.69 18.58
C LYS A 9 11.51 9.00 17.87
N LYS A 10 12.11 9.96 18.56
CA LYS A 10 12.50 11.23 17.97
C LYS A 10 13.62 11.05 16.93
N GLN A 11 14.66 10.29 17.25
CA GLN A 11 15.73 9.98 16.30
C GLN A 11 15.23 9.19 15.10
N PHE A 12 14.32 8.23 15.32
CA PHE A 12 13.68 7.51 14.22
C PHE A 12 12.89 8.45 13.30
N SER A 13 12.16 9.41 13.88
CA SER A 13 11.40 10.41 13.11
C SER A 13 12.32 11.33 12.30
N ASN A 14 13.55 11.56 12.79
CA ASN A 14 14.60 12.30 12.08
C ASN A 14 15.40 11.44 11.10
N SER A 15 14.98 10.20 10.81
CA SER A 15 15.68 9.22 9.98
C SER A 15 17.06 8.81 10.51
N GLN A 16 17.35 9.05 11.79
CA GLN A 16 18.58 8.63 12.47
C GLN A 16 18.40 7.22 13.05
N PHE A 17 18.20 6.24 12.17
CA PHE A 17 17.81 4.87 12.54
C PHE A 17 18.85 4.16 13.42
N GLY A 18 20.14 4.38 13.17
CA GLY A 18 21.22 3.79 14.00
C GLY A 18 21.20 4.28 15.45
N GLU A 19 20.96 5.57 15.67
CA GLU A 19 20.83 6.14 17.02
C GLU A 19 19.55 5.65 17.71
N ALA A 20 18.44 5.58 16.96
CA ALA A 20 17.18 5.03 17.46
C ALA A 20 17.32 3.57 17.93
N LEU A 21 18.02 2.73 17.15
CA LEU A 21 18.34 1.35 17.53
C LEU A 21 19.09 1.28 18.87
N GLN A 22 20.13 2.08 19.04
CA GLN A 22 20.92 2.10 20.28
C GLN A 22 20.06 2.49 21.49
N LEU A 23 19.24 3.55 21.35
CA LEU A 23 18.39 4.04 22.42
C LEU A 23 17.30 3.02 22.80
N TRP A 24 16.67 2.38 21.82
CA TRP A 24 15.66 1.35 22.06
C TRP A 24 16.26 0.06 22.61
N GLN A 25 17.46 -0.32 22.22
CA GLN A 25 18.16 -1.46 22.81
C GLN A 25 18.48 -1.23 24.29
N GLN A 26 18.93 -0.02 24.66
CA GLN A 26 19.15 0.33 26.06
C GLN A 26 17.83 0.34 26.85
N ALA A 27 16.76 0.93 26.28
CA ALA A 27 15.44 0.92 26.90
C ALA A 27 14.92 -0.52 27.11
N LEU A 28 15.11 -1.40 26.13
CA LEU A 28 14.73 -2.81 26.17
C LEU A 28 15.38 -3.54 27.35
N VAL A 29 16.69 -3.39 27.54
CA VAL A 29 17.43 -4.01 28.65
C VAL A 29 16.83 -3.57 29.99
N ILE A 30 16.62 -2.26 30.18
CA ILE A 30 16.07 -1.74 31.43
C ILE A 30 14.63 -2.24 31.65
N TYR A 31 13.79 -2.28 30.61
CA TYR A 31 12.42 -2.80 30.73
C TYR A 31 12.39 -4.28 31.13
N ARG A 32 13.31 -5.09 30.60
CA ARG A 32 13.47 -6.49 31.01
C ARG A 32 13.90 -6.62 32.47
N GLU A 33 14.89 -5.84 32.90
CA GLU A 33 15.40 -5.85 34.27
C GLU A 33 14.32 -5.49 35.30
N ILE A 34 13.46 -4.52 35.00
CA ILE A 34 12.37 -4.11 35.89
C ILE A 34 11.07 -4.92 35.70
N GLY A 35 11.05 -5.88 34.78
CA GLY A 35 9.88 -6.72 34.49
C GLY A 35 8.72 -5.98 33.81
N TYR A 36 8.93 -4.82 33.19
CA TYR A 36 7.87 -4.06 32.51
C TYR A 36 7.64 -4.59 31.08
N ARG A 37 6.84 -5.67 30.99
CA ARG A 37 6.58 -6.43 29.75
C ARG A 37 5.99 -5.57 28.61
N ARG A 38 5.13 -4.59 28.92
CA ARG A 38 4.57 -3.70 27.89
C ARG A 38 5.66 -2.85 27.22
N GLY A 39 6.55 -2.24 28.01
CA GLY A 39 7.68 -1.48 27.49
C GLY A 39 8.66 -2.36 26.72
N GLU A 40 8.84 -3.61 27.15
CA GLU A 40 9.63 -4.59 26.40
C GLU A 40 9.05 -4.85 25.00
N ALA A 41 7.74 -5.14 24.91
CA ALA A 41 7.06 -5.35 23.63
C ALA A 41 7.12 -4.12 22.72
N ASP A 42 6.91 -2.92 23.28
CA ASP A 42 6.98 -1.66 22.54
C ASP A 42 8.40 -1.39 22.02
N SER A 43 9.45 -1.64 22.83
CA SER A 43 10.86 -1.53 22.40
C SER A 43 11.21 -2.51 21.29
N LEU A 44 10.80 -3.78 21.41
CA LEU A 44 11.01 -4.79 20.37
C LEU A 44 10.31 -4.40 19.07
N GLY A 45 9.06 -3.94 19.12
CA GLY A 45 8.34 -3.47 17.94
C GLY A 45 9.01 -2.26 17.28
N SER A 46 9.53 -1.33 18.07
CA SER A 46 10.28 -0.18 17.54
C SER A 46 11.62 -0.58 16.91
N LEU A 47 12.36 -1.51 17.53
CA LEU A 47 13.58 -2.09 16.94
C LEU A 47 13.27 -2.76 15.59
N GLY A 48 12.20 -3.56 15.52
CA GLY A 48 11.75 -4.18 14.28
C GLY A 48 11.48 -3.14 13.19
N ALA A 49 10.79 -2.04 13.53
CA ALA A 49 10.52 -0.96 12.59
C ALA A 49 11.80 -0.24 12.11
N ALA A 50 12.82 -0.09 12.96
CA ALA A 50 14.12 0.45 12.54
C ALA A 50 14.85 -0.48 11.57
N TYR A 51 14.90 -1.79 11.85
CA TYR A 51 15.50 -2.75 10.94
C TYR A 51 14.78 -2.82 9.60
N GLU A 52 13.44 -2.71 9.59
CA GLU A 52 12.66 -2.62 8.37
C GLU A 52 13.05 -1.38 7.54
N ARG A 53 13.28 -0.22 8.17
CA ARG A 53 13.75 1.00 7.50
C ARG A 53 15.17 0.88 6.94
N LEU A 54 15.99 0.02 7.53
CA LEU A 54 17.33 -0.32 7.03
C LEU A 54 17.31 -1.45 6.00
N ALA A 55 16.12 -1.93 5.59
CA ALA A 55 15.92 -3.08 4.71
C ALA A 55 16.50 -4.41 5.25
N GLU A 56 16.70 -4.51 6.57
CA GLU A 56 17.11 -5.73 7.26
C GLU A 56 15.88 -6.54 7.70
N TYR A 57 15.14 -7.05 6.73
CA TYR A 57 13.80 -7.61 6.93
C TYR A 57 13.76 -8.85 7.83
N GLU A 58 14.74 -9.75 7.74
CA GLU A 58 14.80 -10.95 8.59
C GLU A 58 14.98 -10.59 10.07
N GLN A 59 15.79 -9.58 10.37
CA GLN A 59 15.96 -9.09 11.74
C GLN A 59 14.69 -8.40 12.22
N ALA A 60 14.06 -7.59 11.38
CA ALA A 60 12.79 -6.94 11.68
C ALA A 60 11.72 -7.96 12.08
N ILE A 61 11.57 -9.04 11.31
CA ILE A 61 10.64 -10.15 11.61
C ILE A 61 10.91 -10.72 13.00
N GLY A 62 12.17 -11.05 13.32
CA GLY A 62 12.51 -11.63 14.63
C GLY A 62 12.16 -10.71 15.81
N PHE A 63 12.27 -9.40 15.64
CA PHE A 63 11.85 -8.42 16.65
C PHE A 63 10.33 -8.29 16.75
N PHE A 64 9.62 -8.25 15.63
CA PHE A 64 8.16 -8.20 15.62
C PHE A 64 7.53 -9.46 16.20
N GLU A 65 8.09 -10.65 15.93
CA GLU A 65 7.62 -11.92 16.52
C GLU A 65 7.80 -11.94 18.05
N GLN A 66 8.94 -11.48 18.55
CA GLN A 66 9.13 -11.34 20.00
C GLN A 66 8.14 -10.33 20.61
N SER A 67 7.94 -9.17 19.98
CA SER A 67 6.96 -8.18 20.42
C SER A 67 5.54 -8.77 20.44
N LEU A 68 5.17 -9.50 19.39
CA LEU A 68 3.88 -10.19 19.26
C LEU A 68 3.66 -11.22 20.38
N ALA A 69 4.66 -12.05 20.66
CA ALA A 69 4.59 -13.06 21.71
C ALA A 69 4.31 -12.43 23.08
N ILE A 70 5.03 -11.35 23.43
CA ILE A 70 4.83 -10.63 24.70
C ILE A 70 3.47 -9.95 24.73
N ALA A 71 3.06 -9.30 23.63
CA ALA A 71 1.76 -8.63 23.57
C ALA A 71 0.60 -9.62 23.80
N ARG A 72 0.69 -10.84 23.27
CA ARG A 72 -0.27 -11.92 23.53
C ARG A 72 -0.26 -12.38 24.97
N GLU A 73 0.93 -12.64 25.53
CA GLU A 73 1.11 -13.09 26.91
C GLU A 73 0.41 -12.15 27.91
N ILE A 74 0.50 -10.84 27.71
CA ILE A 74 -0.07 -9.84 28.62
C ILE A 74 -1.45 -9.33 28.20
N GLY A 75 -2.06 -9.87 27.13
CA GLY A 75 -3.36 -9.42 26.62
C GLY A 75 -3.37 -8.00 26.03
N TYR A 76 -2.22 -7.49 25.58
CA TYR A 76 -2.08 -6.15 25.01
C TYR A 76 -2.49 -6.11 23.53
N ARG A 77 -3.80 -6.08 23.27
CA ARG A 77 -4.40 -6.12 21.92
C ARG A 77 -3.88 -5.08 20.93
N GLN A 78 -3.59 -3.86 21.40
CA GLN A 78 -3.03 -2.82 20.53
C GLN A 78 -1.60 -3.12 20.10
N GLY A 79 -0.77 -3.68 21.00
CA GLY A 79 0.57 -4.16 20.65
C GLY A 79 0.53 -5.36 19.73
N GLU A 80 -0.40 -6.30 19.98
CA GLU A 80 -0.61 -7.48 19.15
C GLU A 80 -0.90 -7.09 17.70
N THR A 81 -1.91 -6.24 17.47
CA THR A 81 -2.27 -5.77 16.13
C THR A 81 -1.18 -4.96 15.44
N LYS A 82 -0.42 -4.16 16.19
CA LYS A 82 0.73 -3.43 15.64
C LYS A 82 1.80 -4.38 15.11
N SER A 83 2.17 -5.39 15.89
CA SER A 83 3.20 -6.37 15.50
C SER A 83 2.72 -7.28 14.36
N LEU A 84 1.44 -7.70 14.37
CA LEU A 84 0.83 -8.45 13.26
C LEU A 84 0.84 -7.64 11.95
N GLY A 85 0.40 -6.38 12.00
CA GLY A 85 0.41 -5.50 10.82
C GLY A 85 1.83 -5.27 10.28
N SER A 86 2.80 -5.05 11.16
CA SER A 86 4.21 -4.94 10.78
C SER A 86 4.75 -6.21 10.13
N LEU A 87 4.47 -7.39 10.71
CA LEU A 87 4.85 -8.67 10.11
C LEU A 87 4.23 -8.85 8.72
N GLY A 88 2.93 -8.57 8.58
CA GLY A 88 2.24 -8.64 7.29
C GLY A 88 2.92 -7.80 6.21
N LEU A 89 3.18 -6.52 6.51
CA LEU A 89 3.86 -5.60 5.60
C LEU A 89 5.32 -5.99 5.32
N THR A 90 6.04 -6.54 6.30
CA THR A 90 7.43 -7.00 6.08
C THR A 90 7.46 -8.24 5.18
N TYR A 91 6.52 -9.19 5.35
CA TYR A 91 6.41 -10.36 4.47
C TYR A 91 6.00 -9.99 3.04
N GLU A 92 5.15 -8.97 2.86
CA GLU A 92 4.85 -8.42 1.52
C GLU A 92 6.09 -7.87 0.82
N ARG A 93 6.95 -7.13 1.54
CA ARG A 93 8.23 -6.62 0.98
C ARG A 93 9.18 -7.74 0.55
N LEU A 94 9.09 -8.90 1.20
CA LEU A 94 9.82 -10.12 0.83
C LEU A 94 9.09 -10.96 -0.23
N ALA A 95 7.98 -10.48 -0.79
CA ALA A 95 7.11 -11.20 -1.71
C ALA A 95 6.59 -12.56 -1.18
N LYS A 96 6.50 -12.72 0.15
CA LYS A 96 5.97 -13.90 0.83
C LYS A 96 4.49 -13.67 1.18
N TYR A 97 3.66 -13.53 0.17
CA TYR A 97 2.28 -13.04 0.31
C TYR A 97 1.38 -13.98 1.13
N GLU A 98 1.57 -15.29 1.07
CA GLU A 98 0.82 -16.24 1.91
C GLU A 98 1.04 -15.98 3.40
N ARG A 99 2.28 -15.72 3.80
CA ARG A 99 2.59 -15.33 5.18
C ARG A 99 2.00 -13.98 5.54
N ALA A 100 2.04 -13.02 4.63
CA ALA A 100 1.43 -11.72 4.86
C ALA A 100 -0.08 -11.83 5.12
N ILE A 101 -0.78 -12.66 4.34
CA ILE A 101 -2.21 -12.95 4.51
C ILE A 101 -2.47 -13.50 5.92
N GLU A 102 -1.72 -14.51 6.38
CA GLU A 102 -1.88 -15.08 7.72
C GLU A 102 -1.84 -14.01 8.83
N PHE A 103 -0.94 -13.04 8.73
CA PHE A 103 -0.80 -11.98 9.73
C PHE A 103 -1.88 -10.88 9.60
N HIS A 104 -2.25 -10.52 8.38
CA HIS A 104 -3.32 -9.54 8.15
C HIS A 104 -4.70 -10.07 8.57
N GLU A 105 -4.99 -11.36 8.36
CA GLU A 105 -6.22 -12.01 8.85
C GLU A 105 -6.30 -12.01 10.38
N GLN A 106 -5.19 -12.30 11.06
CA GLN A 106 -5.13 -12.22 12.52
C GLN A 106 -5.37 -10.79 13.02
N SER A 107 -4.76 -9.79 12.36
CA SER A 107 -4.94 -8.38 12.71
C SER A 107 -6.39 -7.93 12.48
N LEU A 108 -6.98 -8.35 11.36
CA LEU A 108 -8.37 -8.10 11.00
C LEU A 108 -9.35 -8.63 12.05
N ALA A 109 -9.13 -9.87 12.52
CA ALA A 109 -9.97 -10.47 13.55
C ALA A 109 -9.98 -9.64 14.84
N ILE A 110 -8.83 -9.14 15.28
CA ILE A 110 -8.73 -8.31 16.48
C ILE A 110 -9.35 -6.92 16.24
N PHE A 111 -9.16 -6.30 15.07
CA PHE A 111 -9.79 -5.00 14.78
C PHE A 111 -11.32 -5.09 14.77
N ARG A 112 -11.88 -6.20 14.29
CA ARG A 112 -13.31 -6.50 14.41
C ARG A 112 -13.74 -6.67 15.87
N GLU A 113 -12.97 -7.44 16.66
CA GLU A 113 -13.25 -7.66 18.09
C GLU A 113 -13.31 -6.34 18.88
N ILE A 114 -12.36 -5.42 18.64
CA ILE A 114 -12.27 -4.15 19.38
C ILE A 114 -13.04 -2.99 18.73
N GLY A 115 -13.74 -3.22 17.62
CA GLY A 115 -14.52 -2.20 16.90
C GLY A 115 -13.69 -1.10 16.23
N ALA A 116 -12.44 -1.36 15.88
CA ALA A 116 -11.55 -0.38 15.26
C ALA A 116 -11.76 -0.28 13.73
N ARG A 117 -12.92 0.26 13.31
CA ARG A 117 -13.38 0.28 11.90
C ARG A 117 -12.35 0.84 10.89
N GLN A 118 -11.69 1.95 11.21
CA GLN A 118 -10.63 2.51 10.34
C GLN A 118 -9.49 1.50 10.09
N ARG A 119 -9.08 0.78 11.14
CA ARG A 119 -8.00 -0.21 11.04
C ARG A 119 -8.47 -1.51 10.38
N GLU A 120 -9.73 -1.88 10.59
CA GLU A 120 -10.38 -2.98 9.89
C GLU A 120 -10.35 -2.76 8.37
N ALA A 121 -10.74 -1.57 7.90
CA ALA A 121 -10.65 -1.19 6.49
C ALA A 121 -9.22 -1.33 5.96
N GLY A 122 -8.23 -0.81 6.69
CA GLY A 122 -6.82 -0.94 6.32
C GLY A 122 -6.32 -2.39 6.22
N SER A 123 -6.73 -3.27 7.14
CA SER A 123 -6.37 -4.70 7.08
C SER A 123 -7.04 -5.42 5.90
N LEU A 124 -8.31 -5.12 5.61
CA LEU A 124 -9.00 -5.65 4.43
C LEU A 124 -8.32 -5.17 3.14
N PHE A 125 -7.94 -3.90 3.08
CA PHE A 125 -7.21 -3.35 1.95
C PHE A 125 -5.88 -4.08 1.71
N ASN A 126 -5.08 -4.30 2.76
CA ASN A 126 -3.81 -5.04 2.64
C ASN A 126 -4.02 -6.50 2.21
N LEU A 127 -5.06 -7.17 2.71
CA LEU A 127 -5.44 -8.50 2.22
C LEU A 127 -5.74 -8.45 0.71
N GLY A 128 -6.50 -7.46 0.24
CA GLY A 128 -6.75 -7.25 -1.18
C GLY A 128 -5.47 -7.12 -2.01
N ILE A 129 -4.50 -6.34 -1.53
CA ILE A 129 -3.18 -6.19 -2.17
C ILE A 129 -2.42 -7.52 -2.21
N ALA A 130 -2.38 -8.26 -1.10
CA ALA A 130 -1.69 -9.55 -1.03
C ALA A 130 -2.32 -10.59 -1.97
N TYR A 131 -3.65 -10.68 -2.02
CA TYR A 131 -4.35 -11.58 -2.95
C TYR A 131 -4.13 -11.18 -4.42
N ARG A 132 -4.15 -9.88 -4.74
CA ARG A 132 -3.84 -9.41 -6.11
C ARG A 132 -2.42 -9.79 -6.52
N SER A 133 -1.47 -9.70 -5.58
CA SER A 133 -0.07 -10.06 -5.81
C SER A 133 0.13 -11.57 -6.04
N LEU A 134 -0.76 -12.39 -5.49
CA LEU A 134 -0.88 -13.82 -5.78
C LEU A 134 -1.75 -14.15 -7.01
N THR A 135 -2.08 -13.15 -7.84
CA THR A 135 -2.96 -13.25 -9.01
C THR A 135 -4.36 -13.83 -8.71
N LYS A 136 -4.78 -13.78 -7.45
CA LYS A 136 -6.12 -14.19 -6.97
C LYS A 136 -7.07 -13.00 -7.02
N HIS A 137 -7.36 -12.54 -8.23
CA HIS A 137 -8.04 -11.25 -8.47
C HIS A 137 -9.47 -11.20 -7.90
N GLU A 138 -10.23 -12.30 -7.95
CA GLU A 138 -11.58 -12.37 -7.37
C GLU A 138 -11.56 -12.16 -5.86
N GLN A 139 -10.64 -12.82 -5.15
CA GLN A 139 -10.48 -12.64 -3.70
C GLN A 139 -10.02 -11.22 -3.38
N ALA A 140 -9.14 -10.64 -4.20
CA ALA A 140 -8.71 -9.26 -4.04
C ALA A 140 -9.90 -8.28 -4.13
N ILE A 141 -10.80 -8.50 -5.10
CA ILE A 141 -12.03 -7.72 -5.28
C ILE A 141 -12.88 -7.79 -4.02
N ASP A 142 -13.16 -9.00 -3.50
CA ASP A 142 -13.99 -9.18 -2.29
C ASP A 142 -13.45 -8.39 -1.09
N PHE A 143 -12.12 -8.35 -0.92
CA PHE A 143 -11.47 -7.61 0.16
C PHE A 143 -11.48 -6.09 -0.07
N PHE A 144 -11.24 -5.62 -1.31
CA PHE A 144 -11.33 -4.21 -1.62
C PHE A 144 -12.76 -3.67 -1.51
N GLU A 145 -13.78 -4.45 -1.88
CA GLU A 145 -15.19 -4.08 -1.69
C GLU A 145 -15.57 -3.95 -0.21
N GLN A 146 -15.07 -4.86 0.63
CA GLN A 146 -15.25 -4.74 2.08
C GLN A 146 -14.56 -3.49 2.63
N SER A 147 -13.29 -3.24 2.26
CA SER A 147 -12.57 -2.01 2.65
C SER A 147 -13.33 -0.75 2.22
N LEU A 148 -13.81 -0.73 0.98
CA LEU A 148 -14.59 0.36 0.40
C LEU A 148 -15.87 0.63 1.20
N ALA A 149 -16.61 -0.41 1.56
CA ALA A 149 -17.85 -0.30 2.33
C ALA A 149 -17.59 0.35 3.70
N ILE A 150 -16.53 -0.08 4.40
CA ILE A 150 -16.17 0.49 5.70
C ILE A 150 -15.70 1.95 5.55
N SER A 151 -14.88 2.24 4.54
CA SER A 151 -14.36 3.59 4.31
C SER A 151 -15.50 4.59 4.08
N ARG A 152 -16.54 4.17 3.34
CA ARG A 152 -17.78 4.95 3.19
C ARG A 152 -18.55 5.12 4.49
N GLU A 153 -18.71 4.05 5.26
CA GLU A 153 -19.42 4.07 6.54
C GLU A 153 -18.82 5.09 7.52
N ILE A 154 -17.50 5.17 7.58
CA ILE A 154 -16.78 6.05 8.52
C ILE A 154 -16.42 7.43 7.92
N GLY A 155 -16.77 7.69 6.66
CA GLY A 155 -16.50 8.95 5.97
C GLY A 155 -15.02 9.16 5.58
N ASP A 156 -14.23 8.09 5.49
CA ASP A 156 -12.85 8.15 4.99
C ASP A 156 -12.83 8.25 3.46
N ARG A 157 -12.89 9.49 2.96
CA ARG A 157 -12.88 9.78 1.51
C ARG A 157 -11.59 9.33 0.84
N GLN A 158 -10.44 9.43 1.51
CA GLN A 158 -9.17 8.99 0.92
C GLN A 158 -9.13 7.46 0.84
N GLY A 159 -9.53 6.74 1.89
CA GLY A 159 -9.66 5.27 1.89
C GLY A 159 -10.68 4.77 0.86
N GLU A 160 -11.77 5.50 0.65
CA GLU A 160 -12.75 5.22 -0.41
C GLU A 160 -12.11 5.29 -1.80
N ALA A 161 -11.41 6.39 -2.12
CA ALA A 161 -10.75 6.58 -3.40
C ALA A 161 -9.69 5.50 -3.66
N VAL A 162 -8.83 5.25 -2.67
CA VAL A 162 -7.77 4.21 -2.75
C VAL A 162 -8.36 2.82 -2.99
N SER A 163 -9.47 2.47 -2.31
CA SER A 163 -10.13 1.18 -2.51
C SER A 163 -10.77 1.06 -3.89
N LEU A 164 -11.39 2.14 -4.40
CA LEU A 164 -11.94 2.19 -5.76
C LEU A 164 -10.85 2.01 -6.81
N ASP A 165 -9.73 2.72 -6.69
CA ASP A 165 -8.63 2.63 -7.65
C ASP A 165 -8.06 1.20 -7.72
N ASN A 166 -7.94 0.52 -6.58
CA ASN A 166 -7.46 -0.86 -6.52
C ASN A 166 -8.48 -1.89 -7.00
N LEU A 167 -9.78 -1.62 -6.89
CA LEU A 167 -10.82 -2.39 -7.60
C LEU A 167 -10.65 -2.25 -9.11
N GLY A 168 -10.38 -1.02 -9.59
CA GLY A 168 -10.10 -0.78 -11.00
C GLY A 168 -8.92 -1.62 -11.51
N LEU A 169 -7.81 -1.62 -10.77
CA LEU A 169 -6.64 -2.46 -11.08
C LEU A 169 -6.96 -3.97 -11.08
N ALA A 170 -7.77 -4.44 -10.13
CA ALA A 170 -8.16 -5.85 -10.06
C ALA A 170 -9.05 -6.25 -11.24
N TYR A 171 -10.03 -5.43 -11.63
CA TYR A 171 -10.85 -5.66 -12.83
C TYR A 171 -10.03 -5.57 -14.12
N GLY A 172 -9.07 -4.64 -14.20
CA GLY A 172 -8.15 -4.56 -15.34
C GLY A 172 -7.30 -5.83 -15.49
N SER A 173 -6.90 -6.45 -14.38
CA SER A 173 -6.18 -7.75 -14.38
C SER A 173 -7.04 -8.91 -14.91
N LEU A 174 -8.36 -8.80 -14.79
CA LEU A 174 -9.34 -9.72 -15.38
C LEU A 174 -9.75 -9.34 -16.81
N ALA A 175 -9.10 -8.34 -17.41
CA ALA A 175 -9.46 -7.75 -18.70
C ALA A 175 -10.88 -7.14 -18.76
N GLU A 176 -11.49 -6.83 -17.61
CA GLU A 176 -12.77 -6.13 -17.50
C GLU A 176 -12.56 -4.60 -17.54
N TYR A 177 -11.90 -4.11 -18.61
CA TYR A 177 -11.42 -2.73 -18.69
C TYR A 177 -12.51 -1.66 -18.56
N LYS A 178 -13.73 -1.93 -19.02
CA LYS A 178 -14.86 -0.99 -18.85
C LYS A 178 -15.21 -0.77 -17.38
N ARG A 179 -15.24 -1.84 -16.57
CA ARG A 179 -15.46 -1.73 -15.12
C ARG A 179 -14.27 -1.07 -14.45
N ALA A 180 -13.05 -1.38 -14.90
CA ALA A 180 -11.85 -0.71 -14.40
C ALA A 180 -11.96 0.82 -14.55
N ILE A 181 -12.36 1.28 -15.74
CA ILE A 181 -12.60 2.71 -16.02
C ILE A 181 -13.64 3.30 -15.05
N GLU A 182 -14.80 2.66 -14.87
CA GLU A 182 -15.83 3.16 -13.93
C GLU A 182 -15.28 3.35 -12.50
N PHE A 183 -14.44 2.42 -12.04
CA PHE A 183 -13.81 2.50 -10.72
C PHE A 183 -12.75 3.60 -10.64
N HIS A 184 -11.87 3.71 -11.64
CA HIS A 184 -10.85 4.75 -11.68
C HIS A 184 -11.45 6.16 -11.83
N GLU A 185 -12.52 6.34 -12.60
CA GLU A 185 -13.23 7.63 -12.72
C GLU A 185 -13.83 8.07 -11.37
N ARG A 186 -14.41 7.13 -10.62
CA ARG A 186 -14.94 7.41 -9.28
C ARG A 186 -13.82 7.75 -8.30
N SER A 187 -12.70 7.02 -8.33
CA SER A 187 -11.51 7.34 -7.53
C SER A 187 -11.00 8.75 -7.84
N LEU A 188 -10.82 9.05 -9.13
CA LEU A 188 -10.36 10.34 -9.62
C LEU A 188 -11.24 11.50 -9.14
N ALA A 189 -12.56 11.35 -9.22
CA ALA A 189 -13.50 12.36 -8.75
C ALA A 189 -13.32 12.66 -7.25
N ILE A 190 -13.10 11.63 -6.43
CA ILE A 190 -12.88 11.80 -4.98
C ILE A 190 -11.52 12.44 -4.71
N PHE A 191 -10.44 11.99 -5.36
CA PHE A 191 -9.12 12.60 -5.17
C PHE A 191 -9.10 14.08 -5.54
N ARG A 192 -9.82 14.47 -6.60
CA ARG A 192 -10.05 15.88 -6.96
C ARG A 192 -10.82 16.63 -5.88
N GLU A 193 -11.91 16.05 -5.37
CA GLU A 193 -12.72 16.65 -4.30
C GLU A 193 -11.91 16.96 -3.04
N ILE A 194 -11.05 16.03 -2.62
CA ILE A 194 -10.24 16.21 -1.40
C ILE A 194 -8.90 16.90 -1.66
N GLY A 195 -8.59 17.28 -2.90
CA GLY A 195 -7.34 17.95 -3.28
C GLY A 195 -6.08 17.08 -3.18
N HIS A 196 -6.22 15.75 -3.21
CA HIS A 196 -5.10 14.81 -3.08
C HIS A 196 -4.45 14.58 -4.46
N ARG A 197 -3.58 15.52 -4.85
CA ARG A 197 -2.97 15.62 -6.20
C ARG A 197 -2.22 14.35 -6.63
N GLN A 198 -1.50 13.68 -5.75
CA GLN A 198 -0.78 12.45 -6.11
C GLN A 198 -1.76 11.34 -6.51
N GLY A 199 -2.82 11.13 -5.73
CA GLY A 199 -3.85 10.13 -6.06
C GLY A 199 -4.65 10.48 -7.32
N GLU A 200 -4.83 11.78 -7.59
CA GLU A 200 -5.40 12.26 -8.86
C GLU A 200 -4.53 11.81 -10.06
N ALA A 201 -3.21 12.03 -9.99
CA ALA A 201 -2.28 11.58 -11.03
C ALA A 201 -2.30 10.05 -11.20
N ASP A 202 -2.23 9.30 -10.09
CA ASP A 202 -2.25 7.83 -10.12
C ASP A 202 -3.54 7.28 -10.78
N SER A 203 -4.71 7.86 -10.46
CA SER A 203 -5.98 7.46 -11.08
C SER A 203 -6.07 7.83 -12.56
N LEU A 204 -5.46 8.96 -12.98
CA LEU A 204 -5.37 9.35 -14.38
C LEU A 204 -4.48 8.38 -15.18
N ASP A 205 -3.32 8.00 -14.64
CA ASP A 205 -2.47 6.99 -15.28
C ASP A 205 -3.21 5.65 -15.42
N ASN A 206 -3.93 5.22 -14.38
CA ASN A 206 -4.71 3.99 -14.45
C ASN A 206 -5.85 4.05 -15.50
N LEU A 207 -6.52 5.19 -15.64
CA LEU A 207 -7.46 5.42 -16.73
C LEU A 207 -6.77 5.31 -18.09
N GLY A 208 -5.61 5.94 -18.24
CA GLY A 208 -4.81 5.87 -19.46
C GLY A 208 -4.48 4.42 -19.86
N ILE A 209 -4.07 3.60 -18.89
CA ILE A 209 -3.80 2.18 -19.08
C ILE A 209 -5.05 1.42 -19.53
N ALA A 210 -6.19 1.66 -18.86
CA ALA A 210 -7.44 0.98 -19.18
C ALA A 210 -7.98 1.34 -20.58
N TYR A 211 -7.94 2.63 -20.96
CA TYR A 211 -8.30 3.08 -22.31
C TYR A 211 -7.33 2.57 -23.37
N GLY A 212 -6.03 2.53 -23.08
CA GLY A 212 -5.02 1.95 -23.96
C GLY A 212 -5.28 0.47 -24.24
N SER A 213 -5.72 -0.28 -23.22
CA SER A 213 -6.10 -1.69 -23.34
C SER A 213 -7.35 -1.92 -24.19
N LEU A 214 -8.21 -0.90 -24.33
CA LEU A 214 -9.36 -0.88 -25.26
C LEU A 214 -9.00 -0.35 -26.66
N ALA A 215 -7.71 -0.09 -26.94
CA ALA A 215 -7.23 0.58 -28.16
C ALA A 215 -7.80 2.00 -28.37
N GLU A 216 -8.29 2.63 -27.30
CA GLU A 216 -8.74 4.03 -27.28
C GLU A 216 -7.54 4.96 -27.04
N HIS A 217 -6.57 4.92 -27.96
CA HIS A 217 -5.24 5.53 -27.78
C HIS A 217 -5.27 7.04 -27.55
N LYS A 218 -6.24 7.77 -28.12
CA LYS A 218 -6.35 9.23 -27.92
C LYS A 218 -6.72 9.55 -26.47
N GLN A 219 -7.77 8.91 -25.96
CA GLN A 219 -8.17 9.04 -24.56
C GLN A 219 -7.03 8.65 -23.62
N ALA A 220 -6.32 7.56 -23.92
CA ALA A 220 -5.18 7.13 -23.13
C ALA A 220 -4.07 8.20 -23.07
N ILE A 221 -3.69 8.78 -24.21
CA ILE A 221 -2.72 9.89 -24.29
C ILE A 221 -3.20 11.08 -23.45
N ASP A 222 -4.45 11.51 -23.61
CA ASP A 222 -5.00 12.65 -22.87
C ASP A 222 -4.93 12.45 -21.34
N PHE A 223 -5.14 11.23 -20.85
CA PHE A 223 -5.03 10.90 -19.43
C PHE A 223 -3.58 10.87 -18.94
N PHE A 224 -2.67 10.24 -19.69
CA PHE A 224 -1.24 10.23 -19.35
C PHE A 224 -0.63 11.63 -19.35
N GLU A 225 -1.01 12.51 -20.27
CA GLU A 225 -0.57 13.90 -20.30
C GLU A 225 -1.06 14.69 -19.08
N GLN A 226 -2.31 14.47 -18.65
CA GLN A 226 -2.84 15.06 -17.42
C GLN A 226 -2.07 14.56 -16.19
N SER A 227 -1.86 13.25 -16.05
CA SER A 227 -1.08 12.67 -14.94
C SER A 227 0.34 13.23 -14.88
N LEU A 228 1.02 13.31 -16.03
CA LEU A 228 2.36 13.86 -16.16
C LEU A 228 2.41 15.33 -15.71
N ALA A 229 1.42 16.14 -16.11
CA ALA A 229 1.35 17.54 -15.72
C ALA A 229 1.24 17.70 -14.20
N ILE A 230 0.39 16.89 -13.54
CA ILE A 230 0.24 16.88 -12.09
C ILE A 230 1.51 16.39 -11.39
N SER A 231 2.09 15.29 -11.85
CA SER A 231 3.32 14.73 -11.28
C SER A 231 4.47 15.74 -11.31
N ARG A 232 4.58 16.53 -12.38
CA ARG A 232 5.54 17.64 -12.47
C ARG A 232 5.23 18.78 -11.52
N GLU A 233 3.97 19.18 -11.42
CA GLU A 233 3.52 20.23 -10.50
C GLU A 233 3.91 19.94 -9.05
N ILE A 234 3.73 18.69 -8.60
CA ILE A 234 4.03 18.28 -7.21
C ILE A 234 5.46 17.76 -7.02
N GLY A 235 6.29 17.74 -8.07
CA GLY A 235 7.66 17.21 -8.02
C GLY A 235 7.77 15.69 -7.81
N HIS A 236 6.71 14.92 -8.11
CA HIS A 236 6.66 13.47 -7.98
C HIS A 236 7.40 12.80 -9.16
N ARG A 237 8.73 12.71 -9.06
CA ARG A 237 9.60 12.22 -10.16
C ARG A 237 9.30 10.79 -10.59
N GLN A 238 8.88 9.92 -9.66
CA GLN A 238 8.51 8.55 -9.98
C GLN A 238 7.22 8.51 -10.81
N GLY A 239 6.19 9.27 -10.42
CA GLY A 239 4.97 9.42 -11.23
C GLY A 239 5.25 9.99 -12.61
N GLU A 240 6.10 11.03 -12.70
CA GLU A 240 6.51 11.58 -14.00
C GLU A 240 7.13 10.51 -14.91
N ALA A 241 8.02 9.66 -14.38
CA ALA A 241 8.63 8.59 -15.16
C ALA A 241 7.58 7.56 -15.64
N VAL A 242 6.67 7.15 -14.76
CA VAL A 242 5.59 6.19 -15.08
C VAL A 242 4.69 6.75 -16.20
N SER A 243 4.23 7.99 -16.08
CA SER A 243 3.37 8.60 -17.10
C SER A 243 4.09 8.75 -18.45
N LEU A 244 5.38 9.10 -18.44
CA LEU A 244 6.19 9.20 -19.67
C LEU A 244 6.40 7.84 -20.36
N ASP A 245 6.69 6.80 -19.59
CA ASP A 245 6.85 5.44 -20.12
C ASP A 245 5.56 4.94 -20.75
N ASN A 246 4.43 5.13 -20.05
CA ASN A 246 3.10 4.77 -20.55
C ASN A 246 2.72 5.54 -21.81
N LEU A 247 3.02 6.85 -21.85
CA LEU A 247 2.82 7.69 -23.03
C LEU A 247 3.63 7.17 -24.23
N GLY A 248 4.89 6.81 -24.01
CA GLY A 248 5.77 6.24 -25.03
C GLY A 248 5.26 4.93 -25.60
N ILE A 249 4.75 4.04 -24.74
CA ILE A 249 4.13 2.77 -25.14
C ILE A 249 2.91 3.02 -26.02
N VAL A 250 1.95 3.81 -25.55
CA VAL A 250 0.68 4.01 -26.27
C VAL A 250 0.87 4.77 -27.59
N MET A 251 1.80 5.73 -27.65
CA MET A 251 2.12 6.45 -28.88
C MET A 251 2.76 5.53 -29.94
N LYS A 252 3.65 4.62 -29.51
CA LYS A 252 4.25 3.62 -30.40
C LYS A 252 3.18 2.69 -30.99
N ASP A 253 2.25 2.23 -30.15
CA ASP A 253 1.16 1.36 -30.58
C ASP A 253 0.23 2.09 -31.56
N TRP A 254 -0.15 3.32 -31.25
CA TRP A 254 -0.96 4.16 -32.12
C TRP A 254 -0.29 4.43 -33.48
N GLN A 255 1.01 4.70 -33.49
CA GLN A 255 1.77 4.86 -34.73
C GLN A 255 1.84 3.57 -35.56
N ASN A 256 2.04 2.42 -34.92
CA ASN A 256 2.11 1.13 -35.62
C ASN A 256 0.78 0.74 -36.25
N MET A 257 -0.36 1.04 -35.61
CA MET A 257 -1.69 0.83 -36.19
C MET A 257 -1.99 1.76 -37.36
N ASN A 258 -1.44 2.97 -37.34
CA ASN A 258 -1.62 3.96 -38.41
C ASN A 258 -0.55 3.90 -39.50
N LYS A 259 0.40 2.95 -39.44
CA LYS A 259 1.32 2.73 -40.56
C LYS A 259 0.54 2.20 -41.76
N PRO A 260 0.70 2.78 -42.96
CA PRO A 260 0.12 2.23 -44.17
C PRO A 260 0.60 0.78 -44.34
N LEU A 261 -0.32 -0.15 -44.58
CA LEU A 261 0.02 -1.51 -45.01
C LEU A 261 0.68 -1.44 -46.38
N VAL A 262 2.00 -1.30 -46.42
CA VAL A 262 2.78 -1.50 -47.65
C VAL A 262 2.89 -3.00 -47.87
N TYR A 263 1.81 -3.62 -48.36
CA TYR A 263 1.82 -4.98 -48.88
C TYR A 263 1.40 -4.99 -50.35
N LEU A 264 2.42 -5.17 -51.20
CA LEU A 264 2.42 -5.80 -52.53
C LEU A 264 1.52 -5.20 -53.63
N SER A 265 2.01 -4.13 -54.26
CA SER A 265 1.72 -3.84 -55.69
C SER A 265 2.88 -4.28 -56.58
N ASN A 266 3.26 -5.57 -56.50
CA ASN A 266 4.12 -6.21 -57.49
C ASN A 266 3.40 -7.47 -58.01
N LEU A 267 2.44 -7.25 -58.92
CA LEU A 267 1.99 -8.20 -59.93
C LEU A 267 1.80 -7.43 -61.23
#